data_AF-A0A6V7Q216-F1
#
_entry.id   AF-A0A6V7Q216-F1
#
_cell.length_a   1.000
_cell.length_b   1.000
_cell.length_c   1.000
_cell.angle_alpha   90.00
_cell.angle_beta   90.00
_cell.angle_gamma   90.00
#
_symmetry.space_group_name_H-M   'P 1'
#
loop_
_entity.id
_entity.type
_entity.pdbx_description
1 polymer ?
#
loop_
_entity_poly.entity_id
_entity_poly.type
_entity_poly.pdbx_seq_one_letter_code
_entity_poly.pdbx_strand_id
1 'polypeptide(L)'
;MEDYRKAIVTIIEEYFSTGDVELAASELRNFESEKHHHYFVKKLISTAMDRHDKEKEMASVLLSALYVDALSSSKIKRGFVMLLESADDLSVDIPDAVEVLALFIARAVVNEILLRFFFLKQKRDFLRPPRDLKLYKLLKRNIYRLLTMLN
;
A
#
# COMPACT_ATOMS: atom_id res chain seq x y z
N MET A 1 19.07 -5.63 9.55
CA MET A 1 17.58 -5.69 9.48
C MET A 1 16.93 -4.64 10.34
N GLU A 2 17.36 -4.46 11.59
CA GLU A 2 16.86 -3.38 12.45
C GLU A 2 17.20 -1.98 11.90
N ASP A 3 18.44 -1.77 11.46
CA ASP A 3 18.87 -0.48 10.87
C ASP A 3 18.08 -0.12 9.63
N TYR A 4 17.79 -1.11 8.76
CA TYR A 4 16.93 -0.91 7.61
C TYR A 4 15.52 -0.47 8.02
N ARG A 5 14.91 -1.11 9.03
CA ARG A 5 13.56 -0.71 9.47
C ARG A 5 13.56 0.71 10.04
N LYS A 6 14.57 1.07 10.83
CA LYS A 6 14.72 2.43 11.36
C LYS A 6 14.85 3.45 10.24
N ALA A 7 15.72 3.19 9.26
CA ALA A 7 15.91 4.09 8.13
C ALA A 7 14.64 4.24 7.29
N ILE A 8 13.90 3.15 7.04
CA ILE A 8 12.62 3.21 6.32
C ILE A 8 11.58 4.06 7.06
N VAL A 9 11.53 3.96 8.39
CA VAL A 9 10.68 4.85 9.19
C VAL A 9 11.10 6.30 9.00
N THR A 10 12.39 6.61 9.10
CA THR A 10 12.92 7.97 8.86
C THR A 10 12.49 8.53 7.51
N ILE A 11 12.73 7.79 6.42
CA ILE A 11 12.39 8.21 5.05
C ILE A 11 10.89 8.52 4.92
N ILE A 12 10.04 7.67 5.51
CA ILE A 12 8.59 7.85 5.45
C ILE A 12 8.16 9.10 6.23
N GLU A 13 8.73 9.33 7.42
CA GLU A 13 8.39 10.51 8.24
C GLU A 13 8.87 11.81 7.61
N GLU A 14 10.09 11.81 7.05
CA GLU A 14 10.64 12.95 6.33
C GLU A 14 9.79 13.25 5.09
N TYR A 15 9.42 12.22 4.33
CA TYR A 15 8.52 12.37 3.20
C TYR A 15 7.15 12.96 3.60
N PHE A 16 6.52 12.49 4.67
CA PHE A 16 5.25 13.06 5.12
C PHE A 16 5.38 14.52 5.59
N SER A 17 6.57 14.91 6.03
CA SER A 17 6.85 16.28 6.47
C SER A 17 7.12 17.22 5.29
N THR A 18 7.84 16.76 4.26
CA THR A 18 8.36 17.60 3.17
C THR A 18 7.57 17.46 1.86
N GLY A 19 7.00 16.28 1.61
CA GLY A 19 6.44 15.90 0.31
C GLY A 19 7.49 15.66 -0.78
N ASP A 20 8.78 15.58 -0.43
CA ASP A 20 9.86 15.41 -1.39
C ASP A 20 9.96 13.97 -1.90
N VAL A 21 9.36 13.74 -3.08
CA VAL A 21 9.32 12.43 -3.74
C VAL A 21 10.71 11.99 -4.21
N GLU A 22 11.52 12.90 -4.73
CA GLU A 22 12.83 12.56 -5.30
C GLU A 22 13.81 12.17 -4.19
N LEU A 23 13.81 12.91 -3.08
CA LEU A 23 14.62 12.57 -1.91
C LEU A 23 14.27 11.17 -1.42
N ALA A 24 12.99 10.90 -1.14
CA ALA A 24 12.54 9.59 -0.67
C ALA A 24 12.88 8.45 -1.64
N ALA A 25 12.77 8.68 -2.96
CA ALA A 25 13.15 7.70 -3.97
C ALA A 25 14.66 7.44 -3.98
N SER A 26 15.46 8.50 -3.91
CA SER A 26 16.92 8.42 -3.90
C SER A 26 17.43 7.66 -2.68
N GLU A 27 16.87 7.93 -1.49
CA GLU A 27 17.25 7.26 -0.25
C GLU A 27 16.84 5.80 -0.27
N LEU A 28 15.65 5.48 -0.79
CA LEU A 28 15.21 4.10 -0.93
C LEU A 28 16.12 3.31 -1.89
N ARG A 29 16.60 3.92 -2.98
CA ARG A 29 17.55 3.29 -3.92
C ARG A 29 18.92 3.01 -3.30
N ASN A 30 19.35 3.83 -2.35
CA ASN A 30 20.66 3.69 -1.71
C ASN A 30 20.77 2.43 -0.83
N PHE A 31 19.67 1.74 -0.55
CA PHE A 31 19.73 0.45 0.14
C PHE A 31 20.07 -0.68 -0.83
N GLU A 32 21.25 -1.27 -0.66
CA GLU A 32 21.74 -2.42 -1.45
C GLU A 32 20.82 -3.66 -1.41
N SER A 33 19.89 -3.71 -0.45
CA SER A 33 18.99 -4.85 -0.25
C SER A 33 17.55 -4.52 -0.65
N GLU A 34 17.31 -4.50 -1.96
CA GLU A 34 15.95 -4.52 -2.54
C GLU A 34 15.09 -5.69 -2.02
N LYS A 35 15.72 -6.71 -1.41
CA LYS A 35 15.06 -7.85 -0.79
C LYS A 35 13.93 -7.41 0.14
N HIS A 36 14.08 -6.29 0.85
CA HIS A 36 13.13 -5.81 1.86
C HIS A 36 12.25 -4.63 1.43
N HIS A 37 12.25 -4.24 0.16
CA HIS A 37 11.42 -3.12 -0.33
C HIS A 37 9.90 -3.36 -0.15
N HIS A 38 9.46 -4.62 -0.03
CA HIS A 38 8.07 -4.93 0.33
C HIS A 38 7.69 -4.43 1.74
N TYR A 39 8.67 -4.35 2.66
CA TYR A 39 8.46 -3.78 4.00
C TYR A 39 8.22 -2.27 3.91
N PHE A 40 8.94 -1.56 3.04
CA PHE A 40 8.70 -0.14 2.80
C PHE A 40 7.25 0.10 2.40
N VAL A 41 6.73 -0.67 1.43
CA VAL A 41 5.35 -0.55 0.95
C VAL A 41 4.35 -0.78 2.07
N LYS A 42 4.53 -1.85 2.87
CA LYS A 42 3.68 -2.10 4.04
C LYS A 42 3.73 -0.90 4.99
N LYS A 43 4.93 -0.47 5.37
CA LYS A 43 5.13 0.55 6.41
C LYS A 43 4.56 1.90 5.97
N LEU A 44 4.83 2.32 4.74
CA LEU A 44 4.31 3.57 4.15
C LEU A 44 2.79 3.62 4.24
N ILE A 45 2.11 2.58 3.72
CA ILE A 45 0.65 2.55 3.68
C ILE A 45 0.08 2.44 5.10
N SER A 46 0.60 1.56 5.96
CA SER A 46 0.08 1.43 7.33
C SER A 46 0.25 2.71 8.14
N THR A 47 1.36 3.43 7.98
CA THR A 47 1.57 4.73 8.66
C THR A 47 0.58 5.77 8.13
N ALA A 48 0.30 5.78 6.82
CA ALA A 48 -0.68 6.71 6.24
C ALA A 48 -2.13 6.39 6.66
N MET A 49 -2.48 5.11 6.81
CA MET A 49 -3.82 4.69 7.22
C MET A 49 -4.20 5.22 8.60
N ASP A 50 -3.21 5.34 9.51
CA ASP A 50 -3.35 5.86 10.88
C ASP A 50 -3.28 7.41 10.94
N ARG A 51 -3.31 8.09 9.79
CA ARG A 51 -3.17 9.56 9.67
C ARG A 51 -4.33 10.18 8.91
N HIS A 52 -4.22 11.50 8.66
CA HIS A 52 -5.25 12.25 7.95
C HIS A 52 -5.21 11.98 6.44
N ASP A 53 -6.23 12.45 5.72
CA ASP A 53 -6.39 12.17 4.29
C ASP A 53 -5.24 12.74 3.44
N LYS A 54 -4.56 13.79 3.93
CA LYS A 54 -3.35 14.33 3.32
C LYS A 54 -2.27 13.25 3.20
N GLU A 55 -1.94 12.56 4.29
CA GLU A 55 -0.89 11.53 4.28
C GLU A 55 -1.31 10.30 3.47
N LYS A 56 -2.61 9.99 3.43
CA LYS A 56 -3.15 8.94 2.55
C LYS A 56 -2.94 9.24 1.07
N GLU A 57 -3.16 10.50 0.67
CA GLU A 57 -2.89 10.97 -0.69
C GLU A 57 -1.39 10.96 -0.98
N MET A 58 -0.57 11.50 -0.07
CA MET A 58 0.90 11.50 -0.21
C MET A 58 1.45 10.09 -0.39
N ALA A 59 1.01 9.12 0.42
CA ALA A 59 1.43 7.73 0.27
C ALA A 59 1.06 7.15 -1.11
N SER A 60 -0.10 7.52 -1.65
CA SER A 60 -0.52 7.09 -2.99
C SER A 60 0.33 7.73 -4.10
N VAL A 61 0.70 9.00 -3.94
CA VAL A 61 1.61 9.72 -4.86
C VAL A 61 2.99 9.07 -4.85
N LEU A 62 3.59 8.91 -3.66
CA LEU A 62 4.92 8.30 -3.54
C LEU A 62 4.95 6.87 -4.09
N LEU A 63 3.96 6.04 -3.75
CA LEU A 63 3.90 4.67 -4.27
C LEU A 63 3.83 4.64 -5.81
N SER A 64 3.12 5.59 -6.43
CA SER A 64 3.02 5.70 -7.88
C SER A 64 4.35 6.13 -8.52
N ALA A 65 5.04 7.10 -7.92
CA ALA A 65 6.36 7.53 -8.38
C ALA A 65 7.39 6.41 -8.26
N LEU A 66 7.44 5.73 -7.11
CA LEU A 66 8.39 4.65 -6.86
C LEU A 66 8.12 3.43 -7.74
N TYR A 67 6.89 3.17 -8.16
CA TYR A 67 6.59 2.08 -9.08
C TYR A 67 7.31 2.22 -10.43
N VAL A 68 7.47 3.46 -10.91
CA VAL A 68 8.14 3.74 -12.19
C VAL A 68 9.66 3.63 -12.06
N ASP A 69 10.21 3.85 -10.86
CA ASP A 69 11.62 4.19 -10.67
C ASP A 69 12.38 3.22 -9.74
N ALA A 70 11.84 2.90 -8.57
CA ALA A 70 12.59 2.24 -7.48
C ALA A 70 11.98 0.92 -6.96
N LEU A 71 10.73 0.61 -7.30
CA LEU A 71 9.99 -0.54 -6.78
C LEU A 71 9.45 -1.43 -7.89
N SER A 72 9.92 -2.68 -7.93
CA SER A 72 9.32 -3.67 -8.82
C SER A 72 7.88 -4.04 -8.40
N SER A 73 7.05 -4.37 -9.38
CA SER A 73 5.69 -4.92 -9.20
C SER A 73 5.63 -6.02 -8.12
N SER A 74 6.65 -6.88 -8.06
CA SER A 74 6.72 -7.99 -7.12
C SER A 74 6.80 -7.54 -5.65
N LYS A 75 7.53 -6.45 -5.38
CA LYS A 75 7.71 -5.88 -4.04
C LYS A 75 6.46 -5.17 -3.58
N ILE A 76 5.85 -4.38 -4.47
CA ILE A 76 4.58 -3.71 -4.19
C ILE A 76 3.50 -4.75 -3.89
N LYS A 77 3.37 -5.76 -4.76
CA LYS A 77 2.45 -6.88 -4.54
C LYS A 77 2.65 -7.53 -3.18
N ARG A 78 3.89 -7.85 -2.80
CA ARG A 78 4.19 -8.47 -1.51
C ARG A 78 3.86 -7.53 -0.33
N GLY A 79 4.12 -6.23 -0.46
CA GLY A 79 3.73 -5.23 0.54
C GLY A 79 2.22 -5.19 0.78
N PHE A 80 1.42 -5.20 -0.29
CA PHE A 80 -0.04 -5.30 -0.18
C PHE A 80 -0.51 -6.62 0.42
N VAL A 81 0.10 -7.75 0.07
CA VAL A 81 -0.20 -9.04 0.74
C VAL A 81 0.04 -8.92 2.25
N MET A 82 1.15 -8.31 2.67
CA MET A 82 1.45 -8.15 4.09
C MET A 82 0.52 -7.19 4.83
N LEU A 83 -0.08 -6.21 4.13
CA LEU A 83 -1.13 -5.34 4.68
C LEU A 83 -2.43 -6.12 4.87
N LEU A 84 -2.79 -6.94 3.89
CA LEU A 84 -3.95 -7.83 3.97
C LEU A 84 -3.80 -8.84 5.11
N GLU A 85 -2.62 -9.46 5.25
CA GLU A 85 -2.29 -10.37 6.35
C GLU A 85 -2.38 -9.71 7.74
N SER A 86 -2.16 -8.38 7.83
CA SER A 86 -2.23 -7.63 9.09
C SER A 86 -3.50 -6.78 9.23
N ALA A 87 -4.54 -6.99 8.43
CA ALA A 87 -5.73 -6.13 8.44
C ALA A 87 -6.50 -6.19 9.77
N ASP A 88 -6.56 -7.38 10.40
CA ASP A 88 -7.19 -7.57 11.71
C ASP A 88 -6.42 -6.80 12.80
N ASP A 89 -5.09 -6.87 12.79
CA ASP A 89 -4.24 -6.13 13.74
C ASP A 89 -4.37 -4.61 13.53
N LEU A 90 -4.36 -4.14 12.27
CA LEU A 90 -4.54 -2.72 11.95
C LEU A 90 -5.91 -2.19 12.39
N SER A 91 -6.93 -3.05 12.42
CA SER A 91 -8.29 -2.67 12.85
C SER A 91 -8.40 -2.42 14.36
N VAL A 92 -7.38 -2.80 15.14
CA VAL A 92 -7.30 -2.49 16.57
C VAL A 92 -7.09 -0.99 16.79
N ASP A 93 -6.21 -0.39 15.97
CA ASP A 93 -5.86 1.04 16.08
C ASP A 93 -6.68 1.93 15.13
N ILE A 94 -7.12 1.37 13.99
CA ILE A 94 -7.77 2.12 12.90
C ILE A 94 -9.19 1.55 12.69
N PRO A 95 -10.25 2.22 13.20
CA PRO A 95 -11.62 1.67 13.17
C PRO A 95 -12.15 1.29 11.78
N ASP A 96 -11.66 1.94 10.73
CA ASP A 96 -12.03 1.75 9.33
C ASP A 96 -10.87 1.19 8.47
N ALA A 97 -9.93 0.45 9.07
CA ALA A 97 -8.75 -0.09 8.40
C ALA A 97 -9.06 -0.84 7.10
N VAL A 98 -10.11 -1.67 7.10
CA VAL A 98 -10.52 -2.47 5.93
C VAL A 98 -11.00 -1.57 4.79
N GLU A 99 -11.79 -0.53 5.10
CA GLU A 99 -12.28 0.45 4.15
C GLU A 99 -11.14 1.28 3.56
N VAL A 100 -10.22 1.78 4.39
CA VAL A 100 -9.07 2.59 3.94
C VAL A 100 -8.12 1.74 3.10
N LEU A 101 -7.81 0.51 3.53
CA LEU A 101 -6.98 -0.42 2.76
C LEU A 101 -7.61 -0.76 1.40
N ALA A 102 -8.94 -0.93 1.35
CA ALA A 102 -9.65 -1.14 0.10
C ALA A 102 -9.53 0.05 -0.86
N LEU A 103 -9.46 1.29 -0.36
CA LEU A 103 -9.26 2.48 -1.17
C LEU A 103 -7.84 2.54 -1.74
N PHE A 104 -6.81 2.29 -0.92
CA PHE A 104 -5.42 2.20 -1.39
C PHE A 104 -5.25 1.16 -2.48
N ILE A 105 -5.85 -0.02 -2.29
CA ILE A 105 -5.83 -1.08 -3.29
C ILE A 105 -6.52 -0.62 -4.57
N ALA A 106 -7.72 -0.04 -4.48
CA ALA A 106 -8.47 0.39 -5.65
C ALA A 106 -7.68 1.44 -6.45
N ARG A 107 -7.02 2.37 -5.75
CA ARG A 107 -6.14 3.36 -6.38
C ARG A 107 -4.91 2.74 -7.03
N ALA A 108 -4.26 1.77 -6.39
CA ALA A 108 -3.14 1.05 -6.99
C ALA A 108 -3.54 0.26 -8.25
N VAL A 109 -4.78 -0.22 -8.33
CA VAL A 109 -5.32 -0.86 -9.54
C VAL A 109 -5.59 0.14 -10.65
N VAL A 110 -6.15 1.30 -10.31
CA VAL A 110 -6.43 2.40 -11.25
C VAL A 110 -5.13 2.95 -11.84
N ASN A 111 -4.09 3.09 -11.02
CA ASN A 111 -2.76 3.54 -11.45
C ASN A 111 -1.93 2.44 -12.13
N GLU A 112 -2.52 1.28 -12.40
CA GLU A 112 -1.88 0.10 -13.03
C GLU A 112 -0.65 -0.44 -12.28
N ILE A 113 -0.49 -0.07 -11.01
CA ILE A 113 0.55 -0.57 -10.10
C ILE A 113 0.24 -2.01 -9.68
N LEU A 114 -1.04 -2.31 -9.46
CA LEU A 114 -1.53 -3.67 -9.17
C LEU A 114 -2.45 -4.16 -10.29
N LEU A 115 -2.16 -5.34 -10.82
CA LEU A 115 -2.99 -5.97 -11.84
C LEU A 115 -4.35 -6.38 -11.27
N ARG A 116 -5.43 -6.17 -12.04
CA ARG A 116 -6.82 -6.52 -11.64
C ARG A 116 -6.98 -7.97 -11.18
N PHE A 117 -6.22 -8.91 -11.76
CA PHE A 117 -6.29 -10.33 -11.41
C PHE A 117 -5.49 -10.72 -10.16
N PHE A 118 -4.70 -9.79 -9.58
CA PHE A 118 -4.01 -10.00 -8.30
C PHE A 118 -4.97 -10.51 -7.21
N PHE A 119 -6.22 -10.02 -7.24
CA PHE A 119 -7.28 -10.41 -6.32
C PHE A 119 -7.99 -11.71 -6.72
N LEU A 120 -8.07 -12.00 -8.03
CA LEU A 120 -8.72 -13.22 -8.52
C LEU A 120 -7.92 -14.48 -8.21
N LYS A 121 -6.57 -14.40 -8.19
CA LYS A 121 -5.71 -15.54 -7.85
C LYS A 121 -5.64 -15.78 -6.35
N GLN A 122 -5.65 -14.72 -5.53
CA GLN A 122 -5.72 -14.82 -4.07
C GLN A 122 -7.07 -15.32 -3.54
N LYS A 123 -8.13 -15.26 -4.37
CA LYS A 123 -9.45 -15.86 -4.07
C LYS A 123 -9.36 -17.33 -3.64
N ARG A 124 -8.36 -18.11 -4.07
CA ARG A 124 -8.24 -19.53 -3.68
C ARG A 124 -7.56 -19.75 -2.33
N ASP A 125 -6.66 -18.85 -1.92
CA ASP A 125 -5.88 -19.00 -0.69
C ASP A 125 -6.47 -18.21 0.48
N PHE A 126 -7.16 -17.09 0.21
CA PHE A 126 -7.79 -16.24 1.21
C PHE A 126 -9.25 -16.62 1.53
N LEU A 127 -9.97 -17.38 0.69
CA LEU A 127 -11.35 -17.79 0.99
C LEU A 127 -11.43 -18.96 2.00
N ARG A 128 -10.93 -18.74 3.23
CA ARG A 128 -11.42 -19.47 4.40
C ARG A 128 -12.44 -18.58 5.13
N PRO A 129 -13.73 -18.94 5.18
CA PRO A 129 -14.74 -18.12 5.85
C PRO A 129 -14.41 -17.94 7.35
N PRO A 130 -14.73 -16.78 7.98
CA PRO A 130 -15.69 -15.76 7.51
C PRO A 130 -15.10 -14.37 7.13
N ARG A 131 -13.78 -14.19 7.01
CA ARG A 131 -13.14 -12.85 7.08
C ARG A 131 -13.15 -11.98 5.80
N ASP A 132 -13.38 -12.52 4.60
CA ASP A 132 -13.00 -11.80 3.34
C ASP A 132 -14.14 -11.30 2.45
N LEU A 133 -15.41 -11.54 2.80
CA LEU A 133 -16.52 -11.10 1.94
C LEU A 133 -16.72 -9.57 1.97
N LYS A 134 -16.45 -8.92 3.12
CA LYS A 134 -16.58 -7.47 3.27
C LYS A 134 -15.52 -6.74 2.42
N LEU A 135 -14.25 -7.13 2.54
CA LEU A 135 -13.16 -6.55 1.77
C LEU A 135 -13.34 -6.76 0.27
N TYR A 136 -13.71 -7.97 -0.18
CA TYR A 136 -13.98 -8.22 -1.60
C TYR A 136 -15.12 -7.35 -2.14
N LYS A 137 -16.22 -7.20 -1.39
CA LYS A 137 -17.33 -6.31 -1.76
C LYS A 137 -16.88 -4.85 -1.82
N LEU A 138 -16.07 -4.39 -0.87
CA LEU A 138 -15.51 -3.04 -0.83
C LEU A 138 -14.58 -2.79 -2.01
N LEU A 139 -13.67 -3.71 -2.32
CA LEU A 139 -12.77 -3.63 -3.47
C LEU A 139 -13.55 -3.54 -4.77
N LYS A 140 -14.55 -4.42 -4.97
CA LYS A 140 -15.42 -4.36 -6.14
C LYS A 140 -16.08 -2.98 -6.23
N ARG A 141 -16.74 -2.52 -5.15
CA ARG A 141 -17.41 -1.22 -5.11
C ARG A 141 -16.48 -0.05 -5.42
N ASN A 142 -15.31 0.00 -4.78
CA ASN A 142 -14.37 1.12 -4.89
C ASN A 142 -13.68 1.15 -6.26
N ILE A 143 -13.30 -0.01 -6.83
CA ILE A 143 -12.74 -0.07 -8.19
C ILE A 143 -13.77 0.41 -9.20
N TYR A 144 -15.03 -0.04 -9.13
CA TYR A 144 -16.07 0.45 -10.04
C TYR A 144 -16.29 1.96 -9.89
N ARG A 145 -16.37 2.46 -8.65
CA ARG A 145 -16.56 3.90 -8.38
C ARG A 145 -15.43 4.76 -8.97
N LEU A 146 -14.18 4.36 -8.76
CA LEU A 146 -13.04 5.10 -9.32
C LEU A 146 -13.01 5.04 -10.85
N LEU A 147 -13.32 3.89 -11.46
CA LEU A 147 -13.40 3.76 -12.92
C LEU A 147 -14.52 4.62 -13.52
N THR A 148 -15.64 4.80 -12.83
CA THR A 148 -16.73 5.68 -13.29
C THR A 148 -16.46 7.16 -13.11
N MET A 149 -15.52 7.56 -12.24
CA MET A 149 -15.15 8.97 -12.04
C MET A 149 -14.08 9.44 -13.06
N LEU A 150 -13.51 8.52 -13.83
CA LEU A 150 -12.49 8.79 -14.86
C LEU A 150 -13.07 8.82 -16.29
N ASN A 151 -14.38 8.69 -16.46
CA ASN A 151 -15.10 8.74 -17.75
C ASN A 151 -16.10 9.89 -17.80
#